data_AF-R6FMK3-F1
#
_entry.id   AF-R6FMK3-F1
#
_cell.length_a   1.000
_cell.length_b   1.000
_cell.length_c   1.000
_cell.angle_alpha   90.00
_cell.angle_beta   90.00
_cell.angle_gamma   90.00
#
_symmetry.space_group_name_H-M   'P 1'
#
loop_
_entity.id
_entity.type
_entity.pdbx_description
1 polymer ?
#
loop_
_entity_poly.entity_id
_entity_poly.type
_entity_poly.pdbx_seq_one_letter_code
_entity_poly.pdbx_strand_id
1 'polypeptide(L)'
;MKRNIIYTAFMISLLTMGGTLITSCEDIDPVQELNLSRVLSPTDLSVRIRNQVNIEASWGVVDDRTQSYTLELYEGTSAEGTPVVQQSGITSTTYTISSGTMGETTYLLRVKAVAEGIEDSKWAELTTTTLAEQIFNSVASADIAALSVTLRWPAGEAADLITLTPAEGSTAPVVTYNVTAEDVANGYAVIEGLTEQTEYTAVMTLNGRTRGTVTFKTAIDTGDMTQIAADADLAAALDAAEEGESFVLMGTNYELGSYAVTKSFSLTSLDPNSPAIVHGRFTVSAPVSSITLANIVFDGQGDTDNILELKDAAANLGTLTIEGCEIRNMGKHIMYNNAKGTFGDIVINNCIIDGIDDGGGDGFDIRGGSLQSLTVTNTTISNGVRTLLRCQVANTVNVTFQNCTFYNICTLDNSNNSGLFQMDKTNDSSLLTVKSCLVYGVGTESPSATESGTWARSSKFKASAEYSNNYYYNCPNLWASLYKDDHSAVATEADPAFADAANGDFTLTNEDLIYNQVGDPRWY
;
A
#
# COMPACT_ATOMS: atom_id res chain seq x y z
N MET A 1 -27.53 -36.63 -16.52
CA MET A 1 -27.92 -37.49 -17.66
C MET A 1 -27.76 -36.66 -18.93
N LYS A 2 -26.73 -36.90 -19.74
CA LYS A 2 -26.82 -37.58 -21.06
C LYS A 2 -27.90 -36.93 -21.95
N ARG A 3 -27.61 -36.17 -23.00
CA ARG A 3 -27.03 -36.54 -24.32
C ARG A 3 -26.78 -35.23 -25.10
N ASN A 4 -25.65 -35.02 -25.81
CA ASN A 4 -25.39 -35.49 -27.20
C ASN A 4 -26.53 -35.07 -28.15
N ILE A 5 -26.37 -34.30 -29.24
CA ILE A 5 -25.65 -34.68 -30.48
C ILE A 5 -25.84 -33.57 -31.55
N ILE A 6 -24.74 -33.22 -32.24
CA ILE A 6 -24.52 -33.13 -33.70
C ILE A 6 -25.16 -32.01 -34.56
N TYR A 7 -24.22 -31.33 -35.21
CA TYR A 7 -24.18 -30.66 -36.51
C TYR A 7 -25.17 -31.09 -37.62
N THR A 8 -25.46 -30.14 -38.51
CA THR A 8 -25.30 -30.20 -39.99
C THR A 8 -26.53 -29.73 -40.76
N ALA A 9 -26.24 -28.97 -41.82
CA ALA A 9 -27.05 -28.66 -43.02
C ALA A 9 -28.05 -27.50 -42.95
N PHE A 10 -27.64 -26.36 -43.51
CA PHE A 10 -28.55 -25.49 -44.26
C PHE A 10 -28.40 -25.80 -45.75
N MET A 11 -29.49 -26.29 -46.35
CA MET A 11 -29.70 -26.51 -47.79
C MET A 11 -29.81 -25.16 -48.53
N ILE A 12 -29.12 -25.01 -49.67
CA ILE A 12 -29.64 -25.20 -51.04
C ILE A 12 -30.91 -24.39 -51.33
N SER A 13 -30.73 -23.29 -52.05
CA SER A 13 -31.77 -22.58 -52.79
C SER A 13 -31.95 -23.17 -54.19
N LEU A 14 -33.12 -23.80 -54.38
CA LEU A 14 -34.01 -23.76 -55.54
C LEU A 14 -33.56 -24.37 -56.89
N LEU A 15 -34.16 -25.54 -57.18
CA LEU A 15 -34.47 -26.03 -58.52
C LEU A 15 -35.43 -25.07 -59.25
N THR A 16 -35.14 -24.74 -60.50
CA THR A 16 -36.17 -24.68 -61.56
C THR A 16 -35.65 -25.26 -62.87
N MET A 17 -36.27 -26.39 -63.25
CA MET A 17 -36.49 -26.93 -64.59
C MET A 17 -35.28 -27.29 -65.48
N GLY A 18 -35.08 -28.61 -65.60
CA GLY A 18 -34.35 -29.22 -66.70
C GLY A 18 -35.14 -29.19 -68.01
N GLY A 19 -34.37 -29.12 -69.09
CA GLY A 19 -34.73 -29.48 -70.46
C GLY A 19 -33.47 -29.92 -71.22
N THR A 20 -33.29 -31.24 -71.30
CA THR A 20 -32.50 -32.02 -72.29
C THR A 20 -30.96 -31.90 -72.39
N LEU A 21 -30.31 -32.94 -71.83
CA LEU A 21 -29.34 -33.88 -72.44
C LEU A 21 -28.03 -33.39 -73.11
N ILE A 22 -26.91 -33.74 -72.43
CA ILE A 22 -25.58 -34.24 -72.88
C ILE A 22 -24.73 -33.25 -73.71
N THR A 23 -23.54 -32.79 -73.28
CA THR A 23 -22.27 -33.55 -73.26
C THR A 23 -21.21 -32.90 -72.34
N SER A 24 -20.77 -33.66 -71.34
CA SER A 24 -19.38 -33.87 -70.87
C SER A 24 -18.37 -32.72 -71.00
N CYS A 25 -18.15 -32.01 -69.89
CA CYS A 25 -16.83 -31.51 -69.51
C CYS A 25 -16.41 -32.34 -68.28
N GLU A 26 -15.21 -32.91 -68.30
CA GLU A 26 -14.72 -33.88 -67.31
C GLU A 26 -14.85 -33.36 -65.88
N ASP A 27 -15.57 -34.12 -65.04
CA ASP A 27 -15.54 -33.95 -63.60
C ASP A 27 -14.11 -34.27 -63.11
N ILE A 28 -13.49 -33.30 -62.43
CA ILE A 28 -12.27 -33.54 -61.68
C ILE A 28 -12.63 -34.55 -60.59
N ASP A 29 -12.05 -35.76 -60.65
CA ASP A 29 -12.24 -36.77 -59.61
C ASP A 29 -11.89 -36.16 -58.24
N PRO A 30 -12.83 -36.13 -57.27
CA PRO A 30 -12.49 -35.74 -55.92
C PRO A 30 -11.48 -36.76 -55.38
N VAL A 31 -10.35 -36.30 -54.86
CA VAL A 31 -9.34 -37.16 -54.22
C VAL A 31 -10.03 -37.94 -53.09
N GLN A 32 -10.33 -39.22 -53.32
CA GLN A 32 -11.04 -40.07 -52.35
C GLN A 32 -10.12 -40.71 -51.31
N GLU A 33 -8.80 -40.70 -51.52
CA GLU A 33 -7.83 -41.23 -50.56
C GLU A 33 -6.61 -40.33 -50.42
N LEU A 34 -6.42 -39.79 -49.22
CA LEU A 34 -5.24 -39.04 -48.84
C LEU A 34 -4.14 -40.03 -48.41
N ASN A 35 -3.36 -40.55 -49.37
CA ASN A 35 -2.23 -41.44 -49.10
C ASN A 35 -1.01 -40.63 -48.61
N LEU A 36 -1.03 -40.25 -47.34
CA LEU A 36 0.09 -39.56 -46.69
C LEU A 36 1.16 -40.57 -46.26
N SER A 37 2.42 -40.31 -46.63
CA SER A 37 3.58 -41.08 -46.17
C SER A 37 3.94 -40.84 -44.69
N ARG A 38 3.21 -39.93 -44.04
CA ARG A 38 3.47 -39.38 -42.71
C ARG A 38 2.18 -39.02 -41.99
N VAL A 39 2.14 -39.09 -40.66
CA VAL A 39 1.03 -38.51 -39.88
C VAL A 39 1.03 -36.98 -39.88
N LEU A 40 -0.16 -36.39 -39.78
CA LEU A 40 -0.31 -34.92 -39.73
C LEU A 40 0.24 -34.33 -38.44
N SER A 41 0.82 -33.13 -38.53
CA SER A 41 1.32 -32.40 -37.35
C SER A 41 0.17 -32.03 -36.41
N PRO A 42 0.40 -32.01 -35.09
CA PRO A 42 -0.57 -31.48 -34.14
C PRO A 42 -1.03 -30.06 -34.53
N THR A 43 -2.33 -29.79 -34.47
CA THR A 43 -2.90 -28.45 -34.68
C THR A 43 -3.11 -27.74 -33.34
N ASP A 44 -3.46 -26.46 -33.38
CA ASP A 44 -3.93 -25.71 -32.20
C ASP A 44 -2.98 -25.81 -31.00
N LEU A 45 -1.67 -25.85 -31.28
CA LEU A 45 -0.65 -25.86 -30.25
C LEU A 45 -0.77 -24.59 -29.42
N SER A 46 -1.03 -24.76 -28.14
CA SER A 46 -1.18 -23.66 -27.19
C SER A 46 -0.38 -23.95 -25.93
N VAL A 47 0.06 -22.87 -25.28
CA VAL A 47 0.77 -22.93 -24.00
C VAL A 47 0.09 -22.01 -23.01
N ARG A 48 -0.03 -22.50 -21.78
CA ARG A 48 -0.43 -21.72 -20.62
C ARG A 48 0.62 -21.80 -19.53
N ILE A 49 1.08 -20.65 -19.07
CA ILE A 49 1.96 -20.57 -17.90
C ILE A 49 1.15 -20.75 -16.62
N ARG A 50 1.63 -21.60 -15.73
CA ARG A 50 1.02 -21.94 -14.42
C ARG A 50 2.07 -21.77 -13.33
N ASN A 51 1.65 -21.33 -12.15
CA ASN A 51 2.55 -21.15 -11.00
C ASN A 51 3.87 -20.45 -11.40
N GLN A 52 3.73 -19.41 -12.23
CA GLN A 52 4.79 -18.59 -12.85
C GLN A 52 5.74 -19.29 -13.83
N VAL A 53 6.23 -20.50 -13.54
CA VAL A 53 7.27 -21.17 -14.35
C VAL A 53 6.85 -22.51 -14.96
N ASN A 54 5.71 -23.07 -14.56
CA ASN A 54 5.22 -24.32 -15.15
C ASN A 54 4.59 -24.06 -16.52
N ILE A 55 4.89 -24.91 -17.48
CA ILE A 55 4.41 -24.80 -18.87
C ILE A 55 3.39 -25.90 -19.12
N GLU A 56 2.12 -25.54 -19.24
CA GLU A 56 1.03 -26.44 -19.65
C GLU A 56 0.83 -26.32 -21.17
N ALA A 57 1.22 -27.34 -21.93
CA ALA A 57 1.06 -27.40 -23.37
C ALA A 57 -0.18 -28.23 -23.75
N SER A 58 -0.88 -27.81 -24.80
CA SER A 58 -2.01 -28.54 -25.37
C SER A 58 -2.00 -28.49 -26.89
N TRP A 59 -2.54 -29.51 -27.56
CA TRP A 59 -2.64 -29.57 -29.02
C TRP A 59 -3.85 -30.39 -29.49
N GLY A 60 -4.27 -30.17 -30.74
CA GLY A 60 -5.31 -30.94 -31.42
C GLY A 60 -4.80 -32.26 -32.00
N VAL A 61 -5.68 -33.27 -32.01
CA VAL A 61 -5.47 -34.52 -32.75
C VAL A 61 -5.93 -34.33 -34.19
N VAL A 62 -5.07 -34.70 -35.14
CA VAL A 62 -5.35 -34.49 -36.57
C VAL A 62 -5.38 -35.80 -37.36
N ASP A 63 -4.84 -36.88 -36.80
CA ASP A 63 -4.64 -38.16 -37.48
C ASP A 63 -4.89 -39.32 -36.52
N ASP A 64 -5.84 -40.20 -36.86
CA ASP A 64 -6.23 -41.37 -36.06
C ASP A 64 -5.14 -42.46 -36.04
N ARG A 65 -4.15 -42.36 -36.92
CA ARG A 65 -2.94 -43.21 -36.94
C ARG A 65 -1.89 -42.79 -35.90
N THR A 66 -2.11 -41.69 -35.18
CA THR A 66 -1.22 -41.23 -34.11
C THR A 66 -1.27 -42.16 -32.91
N GLN A 67 -0.12 -42.71 -32.52
CA GLN A 67 0.00 -43.58 -31.33
C GLN A 67 0.42 -42.81 -30.08
N SER A 68 1.28 -41.80 -30.23
CA SER A 68 1.76 -40.96 -29.13
C SER A 68 2.32 -39.64 -29.63
N TYR A 69 2.77 -38.79 -28.72
CA TYR A 69 3.47 -37.54 -29.03
C TYR A 69 4.86 -37.53 -28.39
N THR A 70 5.78 -36.82 -29.04
CA THR A 70 7.05 -36.38 -28.44
C THR A 70 7.04 -34.87 -28.32
N LEU A 71 7.41 -34.37 -27.15
CA LEU A 71 7.50 -32.96 -26.80
C LEU A 71 8.93 -32.62 -26.38
N GLU A 72 9.42 -31.49 -26.85
CA GLU A 72 10.70 -30.92 -26.44
C GLU A 72 10.56 -29.44 -26.11
N LEU A 73 11.31 -28.99 -25.11
CA LEU A 73 11.41 -27.60 -24.69
C LEU A 73 12.87 -27.15 -24.78
N TYR A 74 13.11 -26.03 -25.46
CA TYR A 74 14.42 -25.41 -25.60
C TYR A 74 14.40 -24.02 -24.97
N GLU A 75 15.45 -23.64 -24.25
CA GLU A 75 15.64 -22.24 -23.85
C GLU A 75 15.96 -21.39 -25.10
N GLY A 76 15.31 -20.23 -25.21
CA GLY A 76 15.40 -19.33 -26.36
C GLY A 76 14.26 -19.49 -27.36
N THR A 77 14.52 -19.15 -28.61
CA THR A 77 13.53 -19.11 -29.70
C THR A 77 13.80 -20.09 -30.83
N SER A 78 14.85 -20.91 -30.70
CA SER A 78 15.26 -21.91 -31.69
C SER A 78 15.50 -23.26 -31.04
N ALA A 79 15.32 -24.34 -31.80
CA ALA A 79 15.60 -25.70 -31.34
C ALA A 79 17.07 -26.07 -31.55
N GLU A 80 17.96 -25.28 -30.96
CA GLU A 80 19.42 -25.48 -31.02
C GLU A 80 19.94 -26.06 -29.69
N GLY A 81 20.91 -26.97 -29.77
CA GLY A 81 21.51 -27.59 -28.59
C GLY A 81 20.67 -28.71 -27.97
N THR A 82 20.76 -28.86 -26.65
CA THR A 82 20.06 -29.89 -25.88
C THR A 82 18.76 -29.31 -25.32
N PRO A 83 17.61 -29.99 -25.49
CA PRO A 83 16.37 -29.53 -24.88
C PRO A 83 16.47 -29.56 -23.36
N VAL A 84 15.94 -28.54 -22.68
CA VAL A 84 15.84 -28.51 -21.22
C VAL A 84 14.86 -29.57 -20.70
N VAL A 85 13.86 -29.92 -21.52
CA VAL A 85 12.90 -30.99 -21.24
C VAL A 85 12.63 -31.77 -22.53
N GLN A 86 12.67 -33.10 -22.45
CA GLN A 86 12.28 -33.99 -23.55
C GLN A 86 11.40 -35.10 -22.99
N GLN A 87 10.20 -35.25 -23.55
CA GLN A 87 9.24 -36.28 -23.17
C GLN A 87 8.69 -36.99 -24.40
N SER A 88 8.78 -38.32 -24.41
CA SER A 88 8.20 -39.18 -25.45
C SER A 88 7.06 -40.04 -24.90
N GLY A 89 6.26 -40.61 -25.79
CA GLY A 89 5.21 -41.57 -25.42
C GLY A 89 3.98 -40.92 -24.77
N ILE A 90 3.76 -39.62 -24.98
CA ILE A 90 2.61 -38.91 -24.44
C ILE A 90 1.35 -39.39 -25.18
N THR A 91 0.36 -39.93 -24.47
CA THR A 91 -0.89 -40.43 -25.08
C THR A 91 -2.06 -39.45 -24.92
N SER A 92 -1.90 -38.41 -24.10
CA SER A 92 -2.83 -37.29 -23.98
C SER A 92 -2.53 -36.19 -25.00
N THR A 93 -3.47 -35.27 -25.17
CA THR A 93 -3.30 -34.04 -25.96
C THR A 93 -2.84 -32.84 -25.13
N THR A 94 -2.46 -33.10 -23.88
CA THR A 94 -1.93 -32.11 -22.95
C THR A 94 -0.73 -32.67 -22.21
N TYR A 95 0.22 -31.80 -21.86
CA TYR A 95 1.37 -32.15 -21.04
C TYR A 95 1.80 -30.95 -20.18
N THR A 96 2.06 -31.18 -18.90
CA THR A 96 2.53 -30.14 -17.98
C THR A 96 4.00 -30.36 -17.65
N ILE A 97 4.83 -29.38 -17.98
CA ILE A 97 6.23 -29.28 -17.58
C ILE A 97 6.24 -28.56 -16.23
N SER A 98 6.68 -29.26 -15.18
CA SER A 98 6.67 -28.78 -13.79
C SER A 98 8.05 -28.63 -13.15
N SER A 99 9.12 -28.88 -13.92
CA SER A 99 10.50 -28.78 -13.45
C SER A 99 11.44 -28.49 -14.62
N GLY A 100 12.59 -27.85 -14.35
CA GLY A 100 13.62 -27.55 -15.35
C GLY A 100 13.39 -26.27 -16.14
N THR A 101 12.36 -25.49 -15.80
CA THR A 101 12.11 -24.14 -16.31
C THR A 101 12.55 -23.10 -15.30
N MET A 102 12.98 -21.94 -15.79
CA MET A 102 13.41 -20.79 -15.00
C MET A 102 12.43 -19.63 -15.18
N GLY A 103 12.38 -18.72 -14.20
CA GLY A 103 11.62 -17.49 -14.32
C GLY A 103 12.15 -16.55 -15.42
N GLU A 104 11.29 -15.70 -15.94
CA GLU A 104 11.63 -14.63 -16.90
C GLU A 104 12.38 -15.15 -18.15
N THR A 105 12.10 -16.38 -18.55
CA THR A 105 12.86 -17.10 -19.58
C THR A 105 11.97 -17.48 -20.74
N THR A 106 12.43 -17.13 -21.94
CA THR A 106 11.77 -17.50 -23.19
C THR A 106 12.14 -18.92 -23.56
N TYR A 107 11.15 -19.71 -23.94
CA TYR A 107 11.30 -21.09 -24.38
C TYR A 107 10.61 -21.34 -25.72
N LEU A 108 11.24 -22.15 -26.57
CA LEU A 108 10.63 -22.78 -27.72
C LEU A 108 10.12 -24.16 -27.32
N LEU A 109 8.81 -24.34 -27.36
CA LEU A 109 8.17 -25.64 -27.20
C LEU A 109 7.86 -26.22 -28.58
N ARG A 110 8.19 -27.50 -28.78
CA ARG A 110 7.81 -28.22 -29.98
C ARG A 110 7.19 -29.58 -29.68
N VAL A 111 6.19 -29.97 -30.45
CA VAL A 111 5.51 -31.27 -30.35
C VAL A 111 5.37 -31.92 -31.73
N LYS A 112 5.56 -33.23 -31.80
CA LYS A 112 5.27 -34.04 -33.00
C LYS A 112 4.43 -35.27 -32.63
N ALA A 113 3.60 -35.70 -33.57
CA ALA A 113 2.89 -36.97 -33.51
C ALA A 113 3.81 -38.12 -33.95
N VAL A 114 3.70 -39.26 -33.28
CA VAL A 114 4.47 -40.48 -33.52
C VAL A 114 3.50 -41.59 -33.94
N ALA A 115 3.88 -42.33 -34.97
CA ALA A 115 3.06 -43.41 -35.54
C ALA A 115 3.89 -44.66 -35.84
N GLU A 116 3.21 -45.78 -36.07
CA GLU A 116 3.84 -47.05 -36.44
C GLU A 116 3.56 -47.36 -37.92
N GLY A 117 4.60 -47.82 -38.64
CA GLY A 117 4.47 -48.22 -40.05
C GLY A 117 4.43 -47.07 -41.07
N ILE A 118 4.38 -45.81 -40.62
CA ILE A 118 4.54 -44.59 -41.43
C ILE A 118 5.42 -43.57 -40.69
N GLU A 119 5.86 -42.51 -41.37
CA GLU A 119 6.72 -41.49 -40.75
C GLU A 119 5.97 -40.65 -39.68
N ASP A 120 6.68 -40.25 -38.61
CA ASP A 120 6.23 -39.26 -37.61
C ASP A 120 5.88 -37.91 -38.23
N SER A 121 5.04 -37.09 -37.60
CA SER A 121 4.72 -35.76 -38.15
C SER A 121 5.93 -34.81 -38.23
N LYS A 122 5.76 -33.69 -38.92
CA LYS A 122 6.63 -32.52 -38.68
C LYS A 122 6.34 -31.94 -37.29
N TRP A 123 7.29 -31.20 -36.74
CA TRP A 123 7.11 -30.47 -35.48
C TRP A 123 6.13 -29.31 -35.64
N ALA A 124 5.21 -29.18 -34.69
CA ALA A 124 4.51 -27.94 -34.41
C ALA A 124 5.27 -27.21 -33.30
N GLU A 125 5.50 -25.90 -33.46
CA GLU A 125 6.37 -25.12 -32.58
C GLU A 125 5.65 -23.86 -32.09
N LEU A 126 5.93 -23.46 -30.85
CA LEU A 126 5.42 -22.24 -30.23
C LEU A 126 6.44 -21.70 -29.24
N THR A 127 6.63 -20.39 -29.24
CA THR A 127 7.44 -19.70 -28.24
C THR A 127 6.57 -19.19 -27.09
N THR A 128 7.07 -19.30 -25.85
CA THR A 128 6.44 -18.74 -24.66
C THR A 128 7.49 -18.13 -23.73
N THR A 129 7.09 -17.26 -22.81
CA THR A 129 7.99 -16.71 -21.79
C THR A 129 7.36 -16.95 -20.42
N THR A 130 8.13 -17.51 -19.49
CA THR A 130 7.72 -17.69 -18.09
C THR A 130 7.67 -16.36 -17.35
N LEU A 131 6.92 -16.30 -16.25
CA LEU A 131 6.89 -15.14 -15.37
C LEU A 131 8.08 -15.17 -14.39
N ALA A 132 8.27 -14.12 -13.60
CA ALA A 132 9.19 -14.15 -12.47
C ALA A 132 8.79 -15.25 -11.48
N GLU A 133 9.78 -16.02 -11.01
CA GLU A 133 9.56 -17.11 -10.07
C GLU A 133 9.28 -16.56 -8.66
N GLN A 134 8.65 -17.38 -7.82
CA GLN A 134 8.34 -17.10 -6.43
C GLN A 134 8.55 -18.37 -5.61
N ILE A 135 9.74 -18.51 -5.07
CA ILE A 135 10.09 -19.61 -4.15
C ILE A 135 10.08 -19.19 -2.69
N PHE A 136 9.99 -17.89 -2.38
CA PHE A 136 9.84 -17.48 -0.99
C PHE A 136 8.53 -18.03 -0.42
N ASN A 137 8.62 -18.50 0.82
CA ASN A 137 7.44 -18.66 1.67
C ASN A 137 6.97 -17.27 2.12
N SER A 138 5.71 -17.18 2.56
CA SER A 138 5.24 -16.00 3.30
C SER A 138 6.11 -15.78 4.54
N VAL A 139 6.51 -14.53 4.80
CA VAL A 139 7.29 -14.17 5.99
C VAL A 139 6.38 -14.21 7.21
N ALA A 140 6.67 -15.10 8.16
CA ALA A 140 5.89 -15.19 9.40
C ALA A 140 6.29 -14.06 10.36
N SER A 141 5.37 -13.56 11.18
CA SER A 141 5.68 -12.50 12.14
C SER A 141 6.81 -12.87 13.12
N ALA A 142 6.91 -14.15 13.49
CA ALA A 142 7.99 -14.66 14.35
C ALA A 142 9.38 -14.67 13.69
N ASP A 143 9.44 -14.56 12.36
CA ASP A 143 10.67 -14.47 11.58
C ASP A 143 11.12 -13.01 11.35
N ILE A 144 10.34 -12.03 11.81
CA ILE A 144 10.63 -10.61 11.68
C ILE A 144 11.12 -10.09 13.04
N ALA A 145 12.34 -9.56 13.07
CA ALA A 145 12.87 -8.84 14.21
C ALA A 145 13.04 -7.35 13.87
N ALA A 146 13.49 -6.58 14.85
CA ALA A 146 13.72 -5.15 14.65
C ALA A 146 14.85 -4.87 13.67
N LEU A 147 15.95 -5.62 13.77
CA LEU A 147 17.18 -5.37 13.01
C LEU A 147 17.53 -6.53 12.06
N SER A 148 16.64 -7.53 11.93
CA SER A 148 16.85 -8.70 11.09
C SER A 148 15.56 -9.35 10.62
N VAL A 149 15.66 -10.17 9.58
CA VAL A 149 14.57 -11.03 9.12
C VAL A 149 15.09 -12.44 8.85
N THR A 150 14.25 -13.46 9.05
CA THR A 150 14.48 -14.82 8.54
C THR A 150 13.62 -15.04 7.30
N LEU A 151 14.25 -15.15 6.13
CA LEU A 151 13.55 -15.47 4.89
C LEU A 151 13.67 -16.96 4.59
N ARG A 152 12.57 -17.59 4.19
CA ARG A 152 12.46 -19.05 4.02
C ARG A 152 12.00 -19.41 2.61
N TRP A 153 12.47 -20.54 2.09
CA TRP A 153 12.13 -21.11 0.79
C TRP A 153 12.30 -22.66 0.83
N PRO A 154 11.91 -23.42 -0.21
CA PRO A 154 12.13 -24.86 -0.22
C PRO A 154 13.61 -25.24 -0.08
N ALA A 155 13.93 -26.09 0.89
CA ALA A 155 15.29 -26.57 1.13
C ALA A 155 15.86 -27.28 -0.12
N GLY A 156 17.11 -26.97 -0.45
CA GLY A 156 17.82 -27.46 -1.62
C GLY A 156 17.70 -26.58 -2.88
N GLU A 157 16.81 -25.57 -2.88
CA GLU A 157 16.69 -24.65 -4.01
C GLU A 157 17.83 -23.62 -4.01
N ALA A 158 18.53 -23.53 -5.15
CA ALA A 158 19.72 -22.69 -5.31
C ALA A 158 19.38 -21.19 -5.40
N ALA A 159 20.17 -20.35 -4.76
CA ALA A 159 20.12 -18.90 -4.91
C ALA A 159 21.51 -18.31 -4.69
N ASP A 160 21.75 -17.11 -5.22
CA ASP A 160 23.04 -16.43 -5.12
C ASP A 160 22.97 -15.21 -4.18
N LEU A 161 21.93 -14.39 -4.32
CA LEU A 161 21.85 -13.08 -3.68
C LEU A 161 20.42 -12.75 -3.29
N ILE A 162 20.25 -12.18 -2.09
CA ILE A 162 19.03 -11.51 -1.66
C ILE A 162 19.34 -10.03 -1.45
N THR A 163 18.56 -9.16 -2.07
CA THR A 163 18.64 -7.70 -1.89
C THR A 163 17.37 -7.21 -1.21
N LEU A 164 17.52 -6.51 -0.09
CA LEU A 164 16.43 -5.90 0.68
C LEU A 164 16.48 -4.39 0.48
N THR A 165 15.51 -3.87 -0.24
CA THR A 165 15.37 -2.45 -0.54
C THR A 165 14.29 -1.87 0.36
N PRO A 166 14.60 -0.85 1.19
CA PRO A 166 13.57 -0.21 1.99
C PRO A 166 12.58 0.55 1.09
N ALA A 167 11.36 0.77 1.57
CA ALA A 167 10.34 1.53 0.86
C ALA A 167 10.86 2.92 0.43
N GLU A 168 10.34 3.44 -0.68
CA GLU A 168 10.74 4.73 -1.23
C GLU A 168 10.55 5.84 -0.18
N GLY A 169 11.50 6.78 -0.12
CA GLY A 169 11.52 7.84 0.90
C GLY A 169 12.12 7.42 2.26
N SER A 170 12.41 6.14 2.49
CA SER A 170 13.15 5.71 3.68
C SER A 170 14.61 6.16 3.64
N THR A 171 15.16 6.51 4.81
CA THR A 171 16.60 6.78 4.99
C THR A 171 17.40 5.53 5.35
N ALA A 172 16.72 4.39 5.53
CA ALA A 172 17.36 3.12 5.81
C ALA A 172 18.25 2.66 4.63
N PRO A 173 19.31 1.89 4.89
CA PRO A 173 20.17 1.38 3.82
C PRO A 173 19.51 0.21 3.07
N VAL A 174 19.86 0.05 1.79
CA VAL A 174 19.68 -1.21 1.07
C VAL A 174 20.65 -2.24 1.67
N VAL A 175 20.13 -3.42 2.01
CA VAL A 175 20.93 -4.53 2.56
C VAL A 175 21.06 -5.64 1.52
N THR A 176 22.26 -6.14 1.30
CA THR A 176 22.53 -7.27 0.41
C THR A 176 23.10 -8.44 1.18
N TYR A 177 22.61 -9.65 0.86
CA TYR A 177 22.99 -10.89 1.52
C TYR A 177 23.36 -11.94 0.47
N ASN A 178 24.61 -12.41 0.51
CA ASN A 178 25.06 -13.52 -0.33
C ASN A 178 24.58 -14.83 0.26
N VAL A 179 23.76 -15.57 -0.49
CA VAL A 179 23.21 -16.86 -0.06
C VAL A 179 24.35 -17.89 -0.01
N THR A 180 24.46 -18.58 1.11
CA THR A 180 25.48 -19.61 1.34
C THR A 180 24.97 -21.01 0.98
N ALA A 181 25.90 -21.97 0.86
CA ALA A 181 25.53 -23.37 0.66
C ALA A 181 24.72 -23.96 1.84
N GLU A 182 24.91 -23.44 3.05
CA GLU A 182 24.15 -23.84 4.23
C GLU A 182 22.72 -23.30 4.17
N ASP A 183 22.54 -22.04 3.76
CA ASP A 183 21.21 -21.46 3.56
C ASP A 183 20.41 -22.25 2.53
N VAL A 184 21.04 -22.62 1.40
CA VAL A 184 20.44 -23.49 0.37
C VAL A 184 20.06 -24.83 0.96
N ALA A 185 20.95 -25.49 1.71
CA ALA A 185 20.66 -26.79 2.32
C ALA A 185 19.51 -26.73 3.34
N ASN A 186 19.41 -25.63 4.08
CA ASN A 186 18.39 -25.43 5.12
C ASN A 186 17.06 -24.87 4.59
N GLY A 187 17.08 -24.16 3.45
CA GLY A 187 15.92 -23.44 2.93
C GLY A 187 15.59 -22.15 3.69
N TYR A 188 16.57 -21.51 4.33
CA TYR A 188 16.37 -20.20 4.94
C TYR A 188 17.70 -19.46 5.14
N ALA A 189 17.63 -18.13 5.24
CA ALA A 189 18.72 -17.26 5.66
C ALA A 189 18.23 -16.26 6.72
N VAL A 190 19.10 -15.93 7.67
CA VAL A 190 18.89 -14.84 8.63
C VAL A 190 19.69 -13.64 8.15
N ILE A 191 19.02 -12.52 7.91
CA ILE A 191 19.60 -11.32 7.32
C ILE A 191 19.50 -10.19 8.34
N GLU A 192 20.65 -9.73 8.82
CA GLU A 192 20.79 -8.67 9.82
C GLU A 192 21.12 -7.31 9.15
N GLY A 193 21.23 -6.25 9.97
CA GLY A 193 21.60 -4.91 9.51
C GLY A 193 20.44 -4.10 8.95
N LEU A 194 19.21 -4.52 9.23
CA LEU A 194 18.00 -3.78 8.90
C LEU A 194 17.77 -2.65 9.90
N THR A 195 17.01 -1.64 9.49
CA THR A 195 16.50 -0.59 10.38
C THR A 195 15.15 -1.03 10.94
N GLU A 196 14.89 -0.80 12.22
CA GLU A 196 13.59 -1.06 12.85
C GLU A 196 12.44 -0.30 12.18
N GLN A 197 11.22 -0.80 12.33
CA GLN A 197 9.97 -0.20 11.81
C GLN A 197 10.00 0.19 10.31
N THR A 198 10.85 -0.45 9.53
CA THR A 198 11.09 -0.11 8.13
C THR A 198 10.50 -1.20 7.25
N GLU A 199 9.68 -0.78 6.28
CA GLU A 199 9.20 -1.69 5.24
C GLU A 199 10.32 -1.96 4.23
N TYR A 200 10.56 -3.24 3.95
CA TYR A 200 11.56 -3.73 3.00
C TYR A 200 10.91 -4.64 1.97
N THR A 201 11.31 -4.48 0.70
CA THR A 201 11.09 -5.47 -0.36
C THR A 201 12.37 -6.26 -0.58
N ALA A 202 12.31 -7.56 -0.31
CA ALA A 202 13.40 -8.51 -0.55
C ALA A 202 13.22 -9.20 -1.91
N VAL A 203 14.26 -9.18 -2.74
CA VAL A 203 14.32 -9.87 -4.03
C VAL A 203 15.48 -10.87 -4.01
N MET A 204 15.16 -12.15 -4.23
CA MET A 204 16.13 -13.23 -4.37
C MET A 204 16.46 -13.47 -5.84
N THR A 205 17.74 -13.69 -6.14
CA THR A 205 18.20 -13.97 -7.51
C THR A 205 19.14 -15.18 -7.60
N LEU A 206 19.15 -15.82 -8.77
CA LEU A 206 20.10 -16.85 -9.18
C LEU A 206 20.54 -16.53 -10.62
N ASN A 207 21.85 -16.36 -10.84
CA ASN A 207 22.42 -15.97 -12.13
C ASN A 207 21.75 -14.71 -12.73
N GLY A 208 21.39 -13.74 -11.87
CA GLY A 208 20.74 -12.49 -12.27
C GLY A 208 19.26 -12.58 -12.60
N ARG A 209 18.61 -13.74 -12.42
CA ARG A 209 17.16 -13.93 -12.61
C ARG A 209 16.43 -14.02 -11.28
N THR A 210 15.20 -13.51 -11.23
CA THR A 210 14.39 -13.50 -10.01
C THR A 210 13.95 -14.91 -9.63
N ARG A 211 14.25 -15.31 -8.39
CA ARG A 211 13.75 -16.55 -7.75
C ARG A 211 12.54 -16.27 -6.85
N GLY A 212 12.39 -15.04 -6.35
CA GLY A 212 11.25 -14.65 -5.53
C GLY A 212 11.33 -13.22 -5.03
N THR A 213 10.17 -12.68 -4.67
CA THR A 213 10.01 -11.33 -4.11
C THR A 213 9.06 -11.36 -2.92
N VAL A 214 9.45 -10.80 -1.78
CA VAL A 214 8.56 -10.65 -0.61
C VAL A 214 8.75 -9.29 0.03
N THR A 215 7.67 -8.78 0.63
CA THR A 215 7.69 -7.52 1.39
C THR A 215 7.37 -7.81 2.85
N PHE A 216 8.03 -7.12 3.75
CA PHE A 216 7.78 -7.19 5.19
C PHE A 216 8.21 -5.87 5.85
N LYS A 217 7.71 -5.61 7.05
CA LYS A 217 8.11 -4.46 7.89
C LYS A 217 8.83 -4.98 9.13
N THR A 218 10.03 -4.50 9.39
CA THR A 218 10.78 -4.86 10.62
C THR A 218 10.01 -4.44 11.87
N ALA A 219 10.22 -5.20 12.95
CA ALA A 219 9.60 -4.90 14.24
C ALA A 219 10.22 -3.64 14.87
N ILE A 220 9.69 -3.22 16.02
CA ILE A 220 10.34 -2.22 16.87
C ILE A 220 11.46 -2.88 17.70
N ASP A 221 12.59 -2.19 17.86
CA ASP A 221 13.62 -2.55 18.82
C ASP A 221 13.15 -2.11 20.21
N THR A 222 12.60 -3.07 20.94
CA THR A 222 12.12 -2.83 22.31
C THR A 222 13.26 -2.66 23.31
N GLY A 223 14.53 -2.90 22.94
CA GLY A 223 15.68 -2.77 23.83
C GLY A 223 15.42 -3.22 25.27
N ASP A 224 15.67 -2.31 26.22
CA ASP A 224 15.39 -2.47 27.66
C ASP A 224 14.05 -1.83 28.09
N MET A 225 13.10 -1.62 27.18
CA MET A 225 11.79 -1.02 27.51
C MET A 225 11.03 -1.88 28.52
N THR A 226 10.36 -1.22 29.46
CA THR A 226 9.50 -1.87 30.45
C THR A 226 8.26 -2.42 29.76
N GLN A 227 8.05 -3.73 29.91
CA GLN A 227 6.90 -4.41 29.32
C GLN A 227 5.64 -4.19 30.17
N ILE A 228 4.58 -3.70 29.54
CA ILE A 228 3.24 -3.66 30.13
C ILE A 228 2.48 -4.89 29.60
N ALA A 229 2.12 -5.80 30.51
CA ALA A 229 1.41 -7.03 30.17
C ALA A 229 -0.01 -6.74 29.67
N ALA A 230 -0.56 -7.66 28.87
CA ALA A 230 -1.85 -7.47 28.19
C ALA A 230 -3.06 -7.21 29.10
N ASP A 231 -3.01 -7.66 30.35
CA ASP A 231 -4.05 -7.49 31.37
C ASP A 231 -3.66 -6.50 32.48
N ALA A 232 -2.54 -5.78 32.30
CA ALA A 232 -2.09 -4.79 33.26
C ALA A 232 -2.94 -3.51 33.20
N ASP A 233 -3.07 -2.86 34.36
CA ASP A 233 -3.63 -1.52 34.46
C ASP A 233 -2.60 -0.52 33.91
N LEU A 234 -2.89 0.04 32.72
CA LEU A 234 -2.00 0.97 32.04
C LEU A 234 -1.78 2.26 32.85
N ALA A 235 -2.83 2.77 33.52
CA ALA A 235 -2.71 3.97 34.34
C ALA A 235 -1.78 3.71 35.54
N ALA A 236 -1.95 2.57 36.21
CA ALA A 236 -1.09 2.19 37.33
C ALA A 236 0.37 1.97 36.91
N ALA A 237 0.60 1.42 35.71
CA ALA A 237 1.95 1.27 35.16
C ALA A 237 2.61 2.62 34.90
N LEU A 238 1.89 3.57 34.29
CA LEU A 238 2.39 4.92 34.05
C LEU A 238 2.58 5.73 35.35
N ASP A 239 1.75 5.51 36.38
CA ASP A 239 1.91 6.15 37.69
C ASP A 239 3.19 5.68 38.39
N ALA A 240 3.48 4.37 38.28
CA ALA A 240 4.68 3.74 38.84
C ALA A 240 5.98 4.13 38.11
N ALA A 241 5.87 4.72 36.91
CA ALA A 241 6.99 5.03 36.04
C ALA A 241 8.08 5.88 36.71
N GLU A 242 9.34 5.64 36.39
CA GLU A 242 10.40 6.62 36.61
C GLU A 242 10.32 7.76 35.57
N GLU A 243 10.93 8.91 35.87
CA GLU A 243 10.97 10.03 34.93
C GLU A 243 11.70 9.63 33.64
N GLY A 244 11.01 9.69 32.50
CA GLY A 244 11.55 9.35 31.19
C GLY A 244 11.48 7.86 30.83
N GLU A 245 10.76 7.03 31.60
CA GLU A 245 10.67 5.59 31.34
C GLU A 245 10.02 5.26 29.99
N SER A 246 10.53 4.21 29.34
CA SER A 246 10.07 3.73 28.04
C SER A 246 9.31 2.42 28.18
N PHE A 247 8.09 2.38 27.66
CA PHE A 247 7.18 1.25 27.79
C PHE A 247 6.81 0.62 26.45
N VAL A 248 6.72 -0.71 26.44
CA VAL A 248 6.14 -1.46 25.32
C VAL A 248 4.90 -2.23 25.77
N LEU A 249 3.80 -2.04 25.05
CA LEU A 249 2.53 -2.72 25.26
C LEU A 249 2.58 -4.13 24.66
N MET A 250 2.41 -5.16 25.50
CA MET A 250 2.43 -6.58 25.11
C MET A 250 1.05 -7.13 24.73
N GLY A 251 0.03 -6.28 24.77
CA GLY A 251 -1.37 -6.64 24.60
C GLY A 251 -1.99 -5.86 23.46
N THR A 252 -3.19 -6.27 23.07
CA THR A 252 -3.89 -5.66 21.94
C THR A 252 -4.89 -4.58 22.34
N ASN A 253 -5.28 -4.50 23.62
CA ASN A 253 -6.26 -3.53 24.10
C ASN A 253 -5.97 -3.07 25.53
N TYR A 254 -6.06 -1.77 25.78
CA TYR A 254 -5.83 -1.16 27.09
C TYR A 254 -6.85 -0.07 27.38
N GLU A 255 -7.38 -0.06 28.59
CA GLU A 255 -8.17 1.03 29.13
C GLU A 255 -7.25 2.03 29.84
N LEU A 256 -7.33 3.30 29.46
CA LEU A 256 -6.57 4.39 30.09
C LEU A 256 -7.51 5.43 30.72
N GLY A 257 -8.66 5.67 30.11
CA GLY A 257 -9.53 6.78 30.50
C GLY A 257 -8.83 8.14 30.33
N SER A 258 -9.04 9.09 31.25
CA SER A 258 -8.34 10.38 31.24
C SER A 258 -7.15 10.34 32.20
N TYR A 259 -5.95 10.10 31.68
CA TYR A 259 -4.73 10.03 32.48
C TYR A 259 -4.07 11.39 32.68
N ALA A 260 -3.67 11.69 33.92
CA ALA A 260 -2.98 12.93 34.27
C ALA A 260 -1.47 12.70 34.24
N VAL A 261 -0.80 13.22 33.22
CA VAL A 261 0.65 13.04 33.05
C VAL A 261 1.39 13.92 34.04
N THR A 262 2.29 13.29 34.81
CA THR A 262 3.14 13.95 35.81
C THR A 262 4.63 13.75 35.57
N LYS A 263 4.99 12.85 34.65
CA LYS A 263 6.37 12.46 34.32
C LYS A 263 6.51 12.33 32.82
N SER A 264 7.72 12.50 32.31
CA SER A 264 8.01 12.17 30.92
C SER A 264 7.99 10.65 30.71
N PHE A 265 7.54 10.19 29.54
CA PHE A 265 7.56 8.75 29.19
C PHE A 265 7.54 8.55 27.68
N SER A 266 7.92 7.35 27.23
CA SER A 266 7.58 6.84 25.90
C SER A 266 6.71 5.60 25.99
N LEU A 267 5.77 5.45 25.06
CA LEU A 267 4.84 4.33 25.01
C LEU A 267 4.71 3.86 23.56
N THR A 268 4.88 2.57 23.33
CA THR A 268 4.71 1.96 22.01
C THR A 268 4.02 0.60 22.08
N SER A 269 3.52 0.11 20.96
CA SER A 269 3.09 -1.28 20.85
C SER A 269 4.19 -2.17 20.26
N LEU A 270 4.13 -3.46 20.59
CA LEU A 270 5.12 -4.44 20.13
C LEU A 270 5.04 -4.73 18.62
N ASP A 271 3.83 -4.93 18.11
CA ASP A 271 3.60 -5.31 16.71
C ASP A 271 3.09 -4.10 15.92
N PRO A 272 3.91 -3.46 15.08
CA PRO A 272 3.48 -2.33 14.27
C PRO A 272 2.44 -2.71 13.20
N ASN A 273 2.26 -4.01 12.88
CA ASN A 273 1.25 -4.49 11.94
C ASN A 273 -0.08 -4.84 12.63
N SER A 274 -0.07 -4.96 13.97
CA SER A 274 -1.26 -5.14 14.79
C SER A 274 -1.15 -4.30 16.07
N PRO A 275 -1.17 -2.96 15.94
CA PRO A 275 -0.91 -2.09 17.08
C PRO A 275 -1.92 -2.28 18.22
N ALA A 276 -1.47 -2.03 19.44
CA ALA A 276 -2.35 -2.00 20.60
C ALA A 276 -3.36 -0.85 20.48
N ILE A 277 -4.62 -1.13 20.86
CA ILE A 277 -5.66 -0.11 20.99
C ILE A 277 -5.66 0.41 22.43
N VAL A 278 -5.58 1.74 22.58
CA VAL A 278 -5.68 2.43 23.87
C VAL A 278 -6.95 3.29 23.87
N HIS A 279 -7.85 2.99 24.80
CA HIS A 279 -9.06 3.75 25.04
C HIS A 279 -8.80 4.82 26.10
N GLY A 280 -8.53 6.04 25.65
CA GLY A 280 -8.32 7.16 26.57
C GLY A 280 -7.54 8.32 25.98
N ARG A 281 -7.02 9.15 26.89
CA ARG A 281 -6.37 10.42 26.61
C ARG A 281 -5.39 10.85 27.69
N PHE A 282 -4.59 11.83 27.35
CA PHE A 282 -3.63 12.47 28.23
C PHE A 282 -4.07 13.89 28.62
N THR A 283 -3.76 14.27 29.86
CA THR A 283 -3.93 15.63 30.36
C THR A 283 -2.66 16.10 31.06
N VAL A 284 -2.29 17.35 30.88
CA VAL A 284 -1.09 17.95 31.48
C VAL A 284 -1.51 19.19 32.27
N SER A 285 -1.13 19.26 33.55
CA SER A 285 -1.45 20.39 34.44
C SER A 285 -0.22 21.02 35.10
N ALA A 286 0.97 20.45 34.87
CA ALA A 286 2.24 20.89 35.41
C ALA A 286 3.34 20.70 34.34
N PRO A 287 4.58 21.18 34.55
CA PRO A 287 5.66 20.94 33.62
C PRO A 287 5.96 19.44 33.43
N VAL A 288 6.05 19.00 32.18
CA VAL A 288 6.44 17.65 31.73
C VAL A 288 7.42 17.84 30.57
N SER A 289 8.60 17.21 30.61
CA SER A 289 9.61 17.45 29.58
C SER A 289 9.22 16.84 28.23
N SER A 290 8.78 15.58 28.20
CA SER A 290 8.42 14.93 26.93
C SER A 290 7.38 13.82 27.07
N ILE A 291 6.56 13.65 26.03
CA ILE A 291 5.72 12.46 25.82
C ILE A 291 6.00 11.95 24.41
N THR A 292 6.31 10.66 24.27
CA THR A 292 6.49 10.00 22.98
C THR A 292 5.52 8.84 22.84
N LEU A 293 4.67 8.86 21.82
CA LEU A 293 3.69 7.82 21.52
C LEU A 293 4.00 7.26 20.14
N ALA A 294 4.18 5.94 20.02
CA ALA A 294 4.58 5.33 18.75
C ALA A 294 3.81 4.05 18.43
N ASN A 295 3.31 3.90 17.21
CA ASN A 295 2.63 2.69 16.72
C ASN A 295 1.50 2.25 17.67
N ILE A 296 0.56 3.12 18.00
CA ILE A 296 -0.60 2.81 18.86
C ILE A 296 -1.86 3.34 18.18
N VAL A 297 -2.96 2.61 18.30
CA VAL A 297 -4.29 3.13 17.97
C VAL A 297 -4.89 3.76 19.21
N PHE A 298 -5.11 5.07 19.20
CA PHE A 298 -5.89 5.78 20.21
C PHE A 298 -7.32 5.90 19.72
N ASP A 299 -8.24 5.18 20.35
CA ASP A 299 -9.64 5.15 19.98
C ASP A 299 -10.49 5.80 21.07
N GLY A 300 -11.01 6.99 20.77
CA GLY A 300 -11.84 7.76 21.69
C GLY A 300 -13.26 7.23 21.86
N GLN A 301 -13.70 6.27 21.01
CA GLN A 301 -15.04 5.67 20.99
C GLN A 301 -16.20 6.67 20.89
N GLY A 302 -15.93 7.93 20.52
CA GLY A 302 -16.86 9.06 20.52
C GLY A 302 -17.03 9.74 21.89
N ASP A 303 -16.60 9.11 22.98
CA ASP A 303 -16.80 9.61 24.35
C ASP A 303 -15.59 10.38 24.90
N THR A 304 -14.40 10.12 24.35
CA THR A 304 -13.16 10.79 24.74
C THR A 304 -12.93 12.01 23.86
N ASP A 305 -12.83 13.19 24.47
CA ASP A 305 -12.79 14.46 23.73
C ASP A 305 -11.63 14.60 22.74
N ASN A 306 -10.41 14.12 23.09
CA ASN A 306 -9.16 14.40 22.37
C ASN A 306 -8.00 13.59 22.92
N ILE A 307 -6.90 13.46 22.16
CA ILE A 307 -5.72 12.69 22.62
C ILE A 307 -4.96 13.38 23.75
N LEU A 308 -4.84 14.72 23.71
CA LEU A 308 -4.10 15.49 24.70
C LEU A 308 -4.68 16.88 24.96
N GLU A 309 -4.79 17.26 26.25
CA GLU A 309 -5.17 18.62 26.69
C GLU A 309 -4.24 19.21 27.75
N LEU A 310 -3.95 20.50 27.63
CA LEU A 310 -3.38 21.29 28.74
C LEU A 310 -4.52 21.84 29.63
N LYS A 311 -4.52 21.49 30.92
CA LYS A 311 -5.59 21.83 31.88
C LYS A 311 -5.29 23.01 32.79
N ASP A 312 -4.05 23.50 32.80
CA ASP A 312 -3.62 24.61 33.66
C ASP A 312 -2.68 25.56 32.90
N ALA A 313 -2.60 26.82 33.33
CA ALA A 313 -1.65 27.79 32.78
C ALA A 313 -0.19 27.45 33.13
N ALA A 314 0.04 26.68 34.20
CA ALA A 314 1.33 26.12 34.58
C ALA A 314 1.69 24.83 33.82
N ALA A 315 0.77 24.27 33.04
CA ALA A 315 1.07 23.13 32.17
C ALA A 315 2.11 23.56 31.13
N ASN A 316 3.22 22.83 31.08
CA ASN A 316 4.29 23.07 30.12
C ASN A 316 4.79 21.73 29.61
N LEU A 317 4.32 21.31 28.43
CA LEU A 317 4.80 20.12 27.76
C LEU A 317 5.92 20.51 26.80
N GLY A 318 7.16 20.11 27.11
CA GLY A 318 8.34 20.48 26.32
C GLY A 318 8.30 19.89 24.90
N THR A 319 8.13 18.58 24.77
CA THR A 319 8.01 17.91 23.46
C THR A 319 6.89 16.87 23.49
N LEU A 320 6.04 16.88 22.46
CA LEU A 320 5.11 15.80 22.16
C LEU A 320 5.50 15.17 20.82
N THR A 321 5.79 13.87 20.82
CA THR A 321 6.03 13.10 19.59
C THR A 321 4.95 12.05 19.44
N ILE A 322 4.29 12.02 18.29
CA ILE A 322 3.31 11.01 17.89
C ILE A 322 3.76 10.44 16.54
N GLU A 323 4.18 9.18 16.53
CA GLU A 323 4.82 8.54 15.37
C GLU A 323 4.07 7.26 14.99
N GLY A 324 3.66 7.11 13.73
CA GLY A 324 3.05 5.85 13.28
C GLY A 324 1.72 5.50 13.97
N CYS A 325 1.06 6.45 14.64
CA CYS A 325 -0.16 6.19 15.41
C CYS A 325 -1.42 6.40 14.57
N GLU A 326 -2.49 5.73 14.98
CA GLU A 326 -3.85 6.05 14.57
C GLU A 326 -4.54 6.80 15.71
N ILE A 327 -5.23 7.90 15.40
CA ILE A 327 -6.06 8.64 16.35
C ILE A 327 -7.46 8.69 15.77
N ARG A 328 -8.41 7.98 16.37
CA ARG A 328 -9.77 7.89 15.82
C ARG A 328 -10.87 8.12 16.84
N ASN A 329 -12.04 8.48 16.31
CA ASN A 329 -13.30 8.57 17.05
C ASN A 329 -13.20 9.47 18.29
N MET A 330 -12.49 10.59 18.21
CA MET A 330 -12.45 11.55 19.32
C MET A 330 -13.70 12.44 19.26
N GLY A 331 -14.32 12.69 20.41
CA GLY A 331 -15.58 13.41 20.52
C GLY A 331 -15.49 14.93 20.31
N LYS A 332 -14.30 15.52 20.19
CA LYS A 332 -14.13 16.97 19.94
C LYS A 332 -12.88 17.33 19.13
N HIS A 333 -11.71 17.29 19.75
CA HIS A 333 -10.47 17.89 19.25
C HIS A 333 -9.47 16.80 18.89
N ILE A 334 -8.49 17.13 18.05
CA ILE A 334 -7.24 16.36 18.00
C ILE A 334 -6.46 16.70 19.28
N MET A 335 -6.19 17.98 19.52
CA MET A 335 -5.52 18.50 20.72
C MET A 335 -6.15 19.80 21.20
N TYR A 336 -6.09 20.05 22.51
CA TYR A 336 -6.76 21.18 23.12
C TYR A 336 -5.91 21.94 24.13
N ASN A 337 -5.91 23.27 24.03
CA ASN A 337 -5.34 24.16 25.04
C ASN A 337 -6.18 25.43 25.18
N ASN A 338 -7.10 25.43 26.14
CA ASN A 338 -7.83 26.64 26.56
C ASN A 338 -7.41 27.15 27.94
N ALA A 339 -6.61 26.35 28.67
CA ALA A 339 -6.04 26.75 29.95
C ALA A 339 -4.85 27.73 29.81
N LYS A 340 -4.39 27.97 28.59
CA LYS A 340 -3.27 28.87 28.26
C LYS A 340 -1.92 28.36 28.80
N GLY A 341 -1.75 27.05 28.84
CA GLY A 341 -0.45 26.42 29.07
C GLY A 341 0.50 26.56 27.87
N THR A 342 1.67 25.97 27.99
CA THR A 342 2.71 25.96 26.95
C THR A 342 2.83 24.59 26.32
N PHE A 343 2.73 24.56 25.00
CA PHE A 343 3.32 23.51 24.18
C PHE A 343 4.67 24.00 23.68
N GLY A 344 5.73 23.22 23.88
CA GLY A 344 6.97 23.41 23.15
C GLY A 344 6.81 22.88 21.73
N ASP A 345 7.50 21.80 21.40
CA ASP A 345 7.45 21.20 20.07
C ASP A 345 6.43 20.06 20.02
N ILE A 346 5.52 20.12 19.04
CA ILE A 346 4.62 19.01 18.72
C ILE A 346 5.02 18.44 17.37
N VAL A 347 5.34 17.15 17.33
CA VAL A 347 5.73 16.42 16.13
C VAL A 347 4.77 15.25 15.94
N ILE A 348 4.04 15.26 14.82
CA ILE A 348 3.12 14.20 14.41
C ILE A 348 3.59 13.71 13.06
N ASN A 349 3.98 12.45 12.97
CA ASN A 349 4.52 11.89 11.73
C ASN A 349 3.99 10.49 11.46
N ASN A 350 3.77 10.18 10.19
CA ASN A 350 3.34 8.86 9.73
C ASN A 350 2.02 8.40 10.39
N CYS A 351 1.09 9.34 10.67
CA CYS A 351 -0.13 9.03 11.40
C CYS A 351 -1.37 8.94 10.50
N ILE A 352 -2.41 8.32 11.04
CA ILE A 352 -3.79 8.41 10.52
C ILE A 352 -4.64 9.07 11.61
N ILE A 353 -5.36 10.14 11.28
CA ILE A 353 -6.28 10.82 12.19
C ILE A 353 -7.66 10.85 11.54
N ASP A 354 -8.63 10.13 12.09
CA ASP A 354 -9.93 9.94 11.45
C ASP A 354 -11.12 10.08 12.41
N GLY A 355 -12.27 10.55 11.93
CA GLY A 355 -13.50 10.50 12.71
C GLY A 355 -13.49 11.38 13.96
N ILE A 356 -12.83 12.54 13.90
CA ILE A 356 -12.85 13.52 14.98
C ILE A 356 -14.11 14.38 14.85
N ASP A 357 -15.02 14.35 15.85
CA ASP A 357 -16.32 15.02 15.75
C ASP A 357 -16.20 16.52 15.37
N ASP A 358 -16.89 16.92 14.31
CA ASP A 358 -16.89 18.31 13.82
C ASP A 358 -17.92 19.19 14.54
N GLY A 359 -18.88 18.61 15.24
CA GLY A 359 -19.79 19.32 16.15
C GLY A 359 -19.09 19.77 17.43
N GLY A 360 -18.20 18.94 17.96
CA GLY A 360 -17.59 19.04 19.27
C GLY A 360 -16.45 20.05 19.39
N GLY A 361 -15.71 20.33 18.32
CA GLY A 361 -14.46 21.09 18.44
C GLY A 361 -13.77 21.49 17.14
N ASP A 362 -12.74 22.32 17.28
CA ASP A 362 -11.71 22.54 16.24
C ASP A 362 -10.62 21.45 16.42
N GLY A 363 -9.85 21.08 15.39
CA GLY A 363 -8.86 20.00 15.42
C GLY A 363 -7.71 20.27 16.39
N PHE A 364 -6.73 21.06 15.96
CA PHE A 364 -5.68 21.62 16.83
C PHE A 364 -6.18 22.94 17.42
N ASP A 365 -6.82 22.89 18.60
CA ASP A 365 -7.49 24.05 19.20
C ASP A 365 -6.66 24.67 20.33
N ILE A 366 -5.83 25.65 19.98
CA ILE A 366 -4.86 26.32 20.86
C ILE A 366 -5.31 27.77 21.10
N ARG A 367 -6.00 28.00 22.22
CA ARG A 367 -6.67 29.25 22.61
C ARG A 367 -5.85 30.10 23.60
N GLY A 368 -4.62 30.42 23.22
CA GLY A 368 -3.70 31.23 24.01
C GLY A 368 -2.58 30.41 24.64
N GLY A 369 -1.89 30.98 25.63
CA GLY A 369 -0.66 30.39 26.15
C GLY A 369 0.48 30.55 25.15
N SER A 370 1.30 29.50 24.99
CA SER A 370 2.40 29.47 24.03
C SER A 370 2.46 28.16 23.25
N LEU A 371 2.91 28.26 21.99
CA LEU A 371 3.27 27.13 21.14
C LEU A 371 4.63 27.45 20.50
N GLN A 372 5.65 26.60 20.65
CA GLN A 372 6.92 26.77 19.95
C GLN A 372 6.80 26.29 18.50
N SER A 373 6.42 25.01 18.30
CA SER A 373 6.17 24.48 16.96
C SER A 373 5.10 23.40 16.91
N LEU A 374 4.43 23.31 15.75
CA LEU A 374 3.57 22.18 15.38
C LEU A 374 4.02 21.68 14.01
N THR A 375 4.52 20.45 13.95
CA THR A 375 4.94 19.79 12.71
C THR A 375 4.09 18.55 12.50
N VAL A 376 3.35 18.51 11.39
CA VAL A 376 2.55 17.36 10.96
C VAL A 376 3.08 16.92 9.60
N THR A 377 3.59 15.69 9.53
CA THR A 377 4.20 15.14 8.31
C THR A 377 3.69 13.76 7.98
N ASN A 378 3.65 13.40 6.68
CA ASN A 378 3.33 12.03 6.24
C ASN A 378 2.04 11.50 6.88
N THR A 379 1.02 12.36 7.00
CA THR A 379 -0.15 12.09 7.83
C THR A 379 -1.42 12.32 7.05
N THR A 380 -2.36 11.40 7.23
CA THR A 380 -3.71 11.50 6.67
C THR A 380 -4.66 11.97 7.77
N ILE A 381 -5.39 13.06 7.52
CA ILE A 381 -6.44 13.56 8.41
C ILE A 381 -7.76 13.55 7.66
N SER A 382 -8.71 12.71 8.10
CA SER A 382 -9.96 12.46 7.39
C SER A 382 -11.19 12.58 8.28
N ASN A 383 -12.33 12.86 7.63
CA ASN A 383 -13.68 12.75 8.19
C ASN A 383 -13.86 13.45 9.54
N GLY A 384 -14.03 14.77 9.52
CA GLY A 384 -14.39 15.52 10.72
C GLY A 384 -13.63 16.84 10.88
N VAL A 385 -13.36 17.21 12.14
CA VAL A 385 -12.81 18.50 12.61
C VAL A 385 -13.52 19.74 12.04
N ARG A 386 -14.03 20.61 12.91
CA ARG A 386 -14.68 21.84 12.43
C ARG A 386 -13.72 22.82 11.76
N THR A 387 -12.52 22.94 12.29
CA THR A 387 -11.46 23.83 11.79
C THR A 387 -10.17 23.12 12.08
N LEU A 388 -9.35 22.84 11.07
CA LEU A 388 -8.17 21.98 11.25
C LEU A 388 -7.21 22.58 12.28
N LEU A 389 -6.80 23.84 12.09
CA LEU A 389 -5.94 24.57 13.02
C LEU A 389 -6.61 25.83 13.52
N ARG A 390 -6.73 25.94 14.84
CA ARG A 390 -6.99 27.20 15.53
C ARG A 390 -5.82 27.56 16.44
N CYS A 391 -4.97 28.46 15.95
CA CYS A 391 -3.83 29.00 16.68
C CYS A 391 -4.10 30.45 17.12
N GLN A 392 -4.29 30.64 18.42
CA GLN A 392 -4.51 31.95 19.06
C GLN A 392 -3.43 32.26 20.11
N VAL A 393 -2.19 31.84 19.88
CA VAL A 393 -1.03 32.21 20.69
C VAL A 393 -0.45 33.56 20.23
N ALA A 394 0.20 34.29 21.14
CA ALA A 394 0.77 35.61 20.86
C ALA A 394 2.29 35.61 20.63
N ASN A 395 2.98 34.52 20.98
CA ASN A 395 4.40 34.36 20.68
C ASN A 395 4.62 33.96 19.21
N THR A 396 5.86 34.13 18.73
CA THR A 396 6.29 33.61 17.44
C THR A 396 6.22 32.08 17.43
N VAL A 397 5.59 31.52 16.40
CA VAL A 397 5.36 30.08 16.25
C VAL A 397 5.64 29.64 14.81
N ASN A 398 6.17 28.41 14.66
CA ASN A 398 6.30 27.74 13.37
C ASN A 398 5.31 26.58 13.29
N VAL A 399 4.46 26.58 12.27
CA VAL A 399 3.51 25.50 12.01
C VAL A 399 3.78 24.93 10.63
N THR A 400 3.96 23.61 10.55
CA THR A 400 4.26 22.89 9.31
C THR A 400 3.26 21.77 9.11
N PHE A 401 2.68 21.73 7.91
CA PHE A 401 1.99 20.57 7.36
C PHE A 401 2.71 20.19 6.08
N GLN A 402 3.28 18.99 6.02
CA GLN A 402 4.02 18.55 4.85
C GLN A 402 3.70 17.11 4.49
N ASN A 403 3.54 16.81 3.20
CA ASN A 403 3.20 15.46 2.75
C ASN A 403 1.96 14.92 3.49
N CYS A 404 0.88 15.71 3.55
CA CYS A 404 -0.35 15.36 4.27
C CYS A 404 -1.53 15.23 3.30
N THR A 405 -2.41 14.27 3.57
CA THR A 405 -3.70 14.13 2.87
C THR A 405 -4.83 14.56 3.79
N PHE A 406 -5.61 15.55 3.38
CA PHE A 406 -6.78 16.04 4.09
C PHE A 406 -8.04 15.62 3.32
N TYR A 407 -8.93 14.85 3.94
CA TYR A 407 -10.12 14.31 3.27
C TYR A 407 -11.39 14.61 4.05
N ASN A 408 -12.34 15.34 3.44
CA ASN A 408 -13.64 15.66 4.04
C ASN A 408 -13.54 16.27 5.45
N ILE A 409 -12.62 17.22 5.61
CA ILE A 409 -12.48 17.99 6.85
C ILE A 409 -13.06 19.40 6.71
N CYS A 410 -13.41 20.02 7.84
CA CYS A 410 -13.97 21.38 7.87
C CYS A 410 -15.26 21.52 7.02
N THR A 411 -16.08 20.47 7.00
CA THR A 411 -17.31 20.35 6.19
C THR A 411 -18.59 20.75 6.94
N LEU A 412 -18.48 21.18 8.21
CA LEU A 412 -19.64 21.65 8.97
C LEU A 412 -20.05 23.08 8.57
N ASP A 413 -21.31 23.30 8.17
CA ASP A 413 -21.86 24.65 7.96
C ASP A 413 -22.08 25.35 9.31
N ASN A 414 -21.07 26.10 9.76
CA ASN A 414 -21.06 26.74 11.07
C ASN A 414 -20.25 28.04 11.04
N SER A 415 -20.75 29.10 11.67
CA SER A 415 -20.05 30.39 11.73
C SER A 415 -18.71 30.35 12.48
N ASN A 416 -18.46 29.31 13.29
CA ASN A 416 -17.18 29.05 13.95
C ASN A 416 -16.20 28.24 13.09
N ASN A 417 -16.66 27.55 12.04
CA ASN A 417 -15.79 26.84 11.10
C ASN A 417 -14.95 27.85 10.32
N SER A 418 -13.70 28.05 10.72
CA SER A 418 -12.75 28.95 10.06
C SER A 418 -11.92 28.26 8.98
N GLY A 419 -12.21 26.98 8.70
CA GLY A 419 -11.57 26.23 7.65
C GLY A 419 -10.25 25.57 8.05
N LEU A 420 -9.29 25.52 7.13
CA LEU A 420 -8.02 24.82 7.38
C LEU A 420 -7.16 25.55 8.43
N PHE A 421 -6.91 26.85 8.25
CA PHE A 421 -5.92 27.56 9.06
C PHE A 421 -6.46 28.87 9.65
N GLN A 422 -6.52 28.92 10.97
CA GLN A 422 -6.73 30.13 11.74
C GLN A 422 -5.47 30.46 12.56
N MET A 423 -4.83 31.60 12.27
CA MET A 423 -3.67 32.13 13.00
C MET A 423 -3.94 33.59 13.41
N ASP A 424 -4.87 33.77 14.35
CA ASP A 424 -5.50 35.08 14.66
C ASP A 424 -4.68 35.93 15.63
N LYS A 425 -4.00 35.33 16.62
CA LYS A 425 -3.22 36.10 17.61
C LYS A 425 -1.72 36.12 17.36
N THR A 426 -1.28 35.49 16.28
CA THR A 426 0.10 35.53 15.81
C THR A 426 0.39 36.85 15.06
N ASN A 427 1.59 36.96 14.53
CA ASN A 427 2.04 38.08 13.68
C ASN A 427 2.92 37.55 12.53
N ASP A 428 3.38 38.46 11.67
CA ASP A 428 4.19 38.18 10.48
C ASP A 428 5.55 37.53 10.78
N SER A 429 6.02 37.54 12.03
CA SER A 429 7.20 36.80 12.45
C SER A 429 6.92 35.30 12.67
N SER A 430 5.66 34.90 12.77
CA SER A 430 5.24 33.49 12.78
C SER A 430 5.11 32.95 11.36
N LEU A 431 5.27 31.64 11.18
CA LEU A 431 5.24 31.00 9.87
C LEU A 431 4.27 29.82 9.85
N LEU A 432 3.43 29.78 8.81
CA LEU A 432 2.74 28.58 8.35
C LEU A 432 3.42 28.03 7.10
N THR A 433 3.84 26.78 7.13
CA THR A 433 4.37 26.06 5.98
C THR A 433 3.39 24.95 5.60
N VAL A 434 2.89 24.97 4.35
CA VAL A 434 2.07 23.86 3.80
C VAL A 434 2.72 23.40 2.49
N LYS A 435 3.28 22.19 2.48
CA LYS A 435 4.06 21.69 1.34
C LYS A 435 3.65 20.27 0.94
N SER A 436 3.54 20.00 -0.36
CA SER A 436 3.21 18.67 -0.87
C SER A 436 1.94 18.08 -0.23
N CYS A 437 0.93 18.91 0.07
CA CYS A 437 -0.32 18.44 0.70
C CYS A 437 -1.43 18.27 -0.34
N LEU A 438 -2.28 17.27 -0.13
CA LEU A 438 -3.49 17.02 -0.92
C LEU A 438 -4.72 17.39 -0.08
N VAL A 439 -5.58 18.25 -0.62
CA VAL A 439 -6.83 18.69 0.03
C VAL A 439 -8.03 18.22 -0.78
N TYR A 440 -8.85 17.36 -0.21
CA TYR A 440 -10.05 16.85 -0.88
C TYR A 440 -11.31 17.11 -0.05
N GLY A 441 -12.37 17.58 -0.69
CA GLY A 441 -13.69 17.64 -0.07
C GLY A 441 -13.78 18.65 1.08
N VAL A 442 -12.96 19.69 1.08
CA VAL A 442 -12.96 20.71 2.14
C VAL A 442 -14.01 21.78 1.87
N GLY A 443 -14.77 22.10 2.92
CA GLY A 443 -15.81 23.11 2.91
C GLY A 443 -17.17 22.59 2.47
N THR A 444 -18.13 23.50 2.45
CA THR A 444 -19.56 23.21 2.20
C THR A 444 -20.03 23.90 0.94
N GLU A 445 -20.89 23.25 0.15
CA GLU A 445 -21.60 23.94 -0.93
C GLU A 445 -22.59 24.95 -0.32
N SER A 446 -22.51 26.22 -0.74
CA SER A 446 -23.44 27.29 -0.34
C SER A 446 -23.66 27.43 1.19
N PRO A 447 -22.62 27.67 2.01
CA PRO A 447 -22.79 27.76 3.46
C PRO A 447 -23.65 28.95 3.88
N SER A 448 -24.41 28.77 4.96
CA SER A 448 -25.13 29.87 5.60
C SER A 448 -24.18 30.93 6.17
N ALA A 449 -23.01 30.52 6.65
CA ALA A 449 -21.90 31.40 6.99
C ALA A 449 -20.89 31.42 5.83
N THR A 450 -20.86 32.51 5.04
CA THR A 450 -20.09 32.59 3.78
C THR A 450 -18.60 32.21 3.90
N GLU A 451 -17.99 32.39 5.07
CA GLU A 451 -16.59 32.04 5.35
C GLU A 451 -16.43 30.71 6.14
N SER A 452 -17.42 29.82 6.06
CA SER A 452 -17.37 28.47 6.65
C SER A 452 -16.52 27.55 5.78
N GLY A 453 -15.54 26.85 6.36
CA GLY A 453 -14.76 25.84 5.63
C GLY A 453 -13.83 26.40 4.56
N THR A 454 -13.32 27.63 4.74
CA THR A 454 -12.38 28.25 3.80
C THR A 454 -10.94 27.73 3.98
N TRP A 455 -9.97 28.20 3.20
CA TRP A 455 -8.55 27.93 3.44
C TRP A 455 -8.12 28.61 4.74
N ALA A 456 -8.47 29.87 4.85
CA ALA A 456 -8.34 30.70 6.05
C ALA A 456 -9.29 31.89 5.93
N ARG A 457 -9.62 32.53 7.06
CA ARG A 457 -10.33 33.81 7.06
C ARG A 457 -9.35 34.97 7.09
N SER A 458 -9.51 35.95 6.19
CA SER A 458 -8.60 37.11 6.11
C SER A 458 -8.51 37.89 7.42
N SER A 459 -9.60 37.95 8.19
CA SER A 459 -9.65 38.65 9.49
C SER A 459 -8.96 37.90 10.63
N LYS A 460 -8.60 36.62 10.42
CA LYS A 460 -8.08 35.71 11.44
C LYS A 460 -6.78 35.03 11.04
N PHE A 461 -6.06 35.58 10.06
CA PHE A 461 -4.78 35.06 9.60
C PHE A 461 -3.74 36.18 9.58
N LYS A 462 -2.75 36.10 10.45
CA LYS A 462 -1.72 37.14 10.64
C LYS A 462 -0.28 36.66 10.47
N ALA A 463 -0.08 35.35 10.37
CA ALA A 463 1.24 34.77 10.14
C ALA A 463 1.73 35.02 8.71
N SER A 464 3.04 34.93 8.51
CA SER A 464 3.60 34.70 7.18
C SER A 464 3.28 33.26 6.74
N ALA A 465 3.31 32.99 5.44
CA ALA A 465 3.03 31.66 4.91
C ALA A 465 3.96 31.27 3.75
N GLU A 466 4.31 29.99 3.69
CA GLU A 466 5.02 29.35 2.59
C GLU A 466 4.19 28.17 2.05
N TYR A 467 3.90 28.21 0.76
CA TYR A 467 3.16 27.16 0.07
C TYR A 467 3.96 26.64 -1.13
N SER A 468 3.96 25.33 -1.32
CA SER A 468 4.54 24.72 -2.53
C SER A 468 3.99 23.34 -2.75
N ASN A 469 3.76 22.97 -4.01
CA ASN A 469 3.37 21.61 -4.40
C ASN A 469 2.05 21.12 -3.73
N ASN A 470 1.15 22.03 -3.38
CA ASN A 470 -0.13 21.64 -2.80
C ASN A 470 -1.17 21.46 -3.91
N TYR A 471 -2.06 20.49 -3.71
CA TYR A 471 -3.16 20.22 -4.61
C TYR A 471 -4.48 20.24 -3.87
N TYR A 472 -5.54 20.62 -4.58
CA TYR A 472 -6.90 20.54 -4.07
C TYR A 472 -7.85 19.94 -5.10
N TYR A 473 -8.92 19.32 -4.62
CA TYR A 473 -10.02 18.86 -5.46
C TYR A 473 -11.34 18.82 -4.71
N ASN A 474 -12.43 19.13 -5.42
CA ASN A 474 -13.79 19.08 -4.86
C ASN A 474 -13.95 19.91 -3.57
N CYS A 475 -13.41 21.14 -3.56
CA CYS A 475 -13.39 22.01 -2.38
C CYS A 475 -14.23 23.28 -2.60
N PRO A 476 -15.56 23.24 -2.42
CA PRO A 476 -16.50 24.25 -2.95
C PRO A 476 -16.37 25.66 -2.35
N ASN A 477 -16.00 25.79 -1.07
CA ASN A 477 -15.89 27.10 -0.40
C ASN A 477 -14.47 27.44 0.07
N LEU A 478 -13.47 26.63 -0.31
CA LEU A 478 -12.10 26.76 0.17
C LEU A 478 -11.53 28.16 -0.09
N TRP A 479 -11.79 28.72 -1.28
CA TRP A 479 -11.19 29.98 -1.68
C TRP A 479 -12.02 31.23 -1.35
N ALA A 480 -13.13 31.14 -0.61
CA ALA A 480 -14.07 32.25 -0.45
C ALA A 480 -13.60 33.44 0.43
N SER A 481 -12.41 33.38 1.05
CA SER A 481 -11.90 34.43 1.95
C SER A 481 -10.44 34.82 1.64
N LEU A 482 -9.43 34.32 2.37
CA LEU A 482 -8.04 34.83 2.30
C LEU A 482 -7.44 34.85 0.89
N TYR A 483 -7.68 33.81 0.09
CA TYR A 483 -7.11 33.63 -1.25
C TYR A 483 -8.15 33.69 -2.38
N LYS A 484 -9.23 34.46 -2.18
CA LYS A 484 -10.32 34.59 -3.16
C LYS A 484 -9.89 35.10 -4.54
N ASP A 485 -8.83 35.91 -4.59
CA ASP A 485 -8.38 36.58 -5.81
C ASP A 485 -7.15 35.91 -6.45
N ASP A 486 -6.43 35.05 -5.73
CA ASP A 486 -5.20 34.37 -6.21
C ASP A 486 -4.94 33.06 -5.46
N HIS A 487 -5.80 32.06 -5.69
CA HIS A 487 -5.61 30.72 -5.13
C HIS A 487 -4.50 29.92 -5.84
N SER A 488 -4.13 30.32 -7.07
CA SER A 488 -3.10 29.65 -7.87
C SER A 488 -1.69 29.76 -7.27
N ALA A 489 -1.45 30.77 -6.43
CA ALA A 489 -0.22 30.92 -5.66
C ALA A 489 -0.13 29.96 -4.46
N VAL A 490 -1.22 29.28 -4.10
CA VAL A 490 -1.32 28.42 -2.90
C VAL A 490 -1.37 26.93 -3.27
N ALA A 491 -2.18 26.58 -4.28
CA ALA A 491 -2.39 25.20 -4.68
C ALA A 491 -2.87 25.07 -6.15
N THR A 492 -2.65 23.88 -6.72
CA THR A 492 -3.12 23.48 -8.06
C THR A 492 -4.38 22.62 -7.93
N GLU A 493 -5.37 22.81 -8.81
CA GLU A 493 -6.54 21.93 -8.84
C GLU A 493 -6.28 20.69 -9.69
N ALA A 494 -6.41 19.49 -9.12
CA ALA A 494 -6.35 18.24 -9.86
C ALA A 494 -7.03 17.11 -9.10
N ASP A 495 -7.78 16.26 -9.81
CA ASP A 495 -8.44 15.09 -9.23
C ASP A 495 -7.39 14.02 -8.84
N PRO A 496 -7.27 13.62 -7.57
CA PRO A 496 -6.37 12.54 -7.17
C PRO A 496 -6.76 11.17 -7.74
N ALA A 497 -8.01 11.00 -8.19
CA ALA A 497 -8.54 9.72 -8.66
C ALA A 497 -8.27 8.60 -7.64
N PHE A 498 -8.70 8.82 -6.39
CA PHE A 498 -8.50 7.85 -5.30
C PHE A 498 -9.06 6.47 -5.66
N ALA A 499 -8.35 5.42 -5.28
CA ALA A 499 -8.78 4.04 -5.49
C ALA A 499 -10.10 3.73 -4.76
N ASP A 500 -10.19 4.04 -3.46
CA ASP A 500 -11.40 3.80 -2.66
C ASP A 500 -11.46 4.66 -1.38
N ALA A 501 -11.47 5.98 -1.55
CA ALA A 501 -11.44 6.93 -0.44
C ALA A 501 -12.62 6.78 0.54
N ALA A 502 -13.76 6.25 0.10
CA ALA A 502 -14.93 6.02 0.95
C ALA A 502 -14.68 4.95 2.03
N ASN A 503 -13.73 4.04 1.79
CA ASN A 503 -13.31 3.01 2.74
C ASN A 503 -11.94 3.31 3.38
N GLY A 504 -11.47 4.57 3.29
CA GLY A 504 -10.19 4.99 3.86
C GLY A 504 -8.95 4.63 3.03
N ASP A 505 -9.13 4.15 1.80
CA ASP A 505 -8.03 3.92 0.86
C ASP A 505 -7.84 5.17 -0.03
N PHE A 506 -6.86 5.98 0.35
CA PHE A 506 -6.52 7.19 -0.39
C PHE A 506 -5.42 6.97 -1.44
N THR A 507 -5.16 5.72 -1.85
CA THR A 507 -4.19 5.40 -2.90
C THR A 507 -4.48 6.22 -4.15
N LEU A 508 -3.47 6.93 -4.64
CA LEU A 508 -3.57 7.78 -5.82
C LEU A 508 -3.52 6.93 -7.09
N THR A 509 -4.34 7.26 -8.08
CA THR A 509 -4.18 6.70 -9.44
C THR A 509 -3.88 7.77 -10.49
N ASN A 510 -3.86 9.04 -10.10
CA ASN A 510 -3.40 10.13 -10.94
C ASN A 510 -1.86 10.17 -11.01
N GLU A 511 -1.30 9.84 -12.18
CA GLU A 511 0.15 9.78 -12.43
C GLU A 511 0.88 11.11 -12.14
N ASP A 512 0.27 12.26 -12.40
CA ASP A 512 0.91 13.56 -12.15
C ASP A 512 1.06 13.81 -10.65
N LEU A 513 0.07 13.43 -9.84
CA LEU A 513 0.13 13.63 -8.38
C LEU A 513 1.10 12.65 -7.72
N ILE A 514 1.17 11.41 -8.22
CA ILE A 514 2.18 10.41 -7.83
C ILE A 514 3.58 10.94 -8.16
N TYR A 515 3.81 11.39 -9.40
CA TYR A 515 5.11 11.90 -9.84
C TYR A 515 5.57 13.11 -9.01
N ASN A 516 4.65 13.99 -8.65
CA ASN A 516 4.95 15.17 -7.82
C ASN A 516 4.97 14.86 -6.32
N GLN A 517 4.78 13.59 -5.90
CA GLN A 517 4.81 13.14 -4.51
C GLN A 517 3.90 13.98 -3.60
N VAL A 518 2.63 14.07 -4.00
CA VAL A 518 1.63 14.94 -3.37
C VAL A 518 0.81 14.15 -2.36
N GLY A 519 0.67 14.69 -1.15
CA GLY A 519 -0.08 14.08 -0.06
C GLY A 519 0.78 13.14 0.79
N ASP A 520 0.11 12.37 1.64
CA ASP A 520 0.72 11.37 2.49
C ASP A 520 1.37 10.24 1.66
N PRO A 521 2.70 9.98 1.81
CA PRO A 521 3.43 8.99 1.01
C PRO A 521 2.95 7.54 1.19
N ARG A 522 2.09 7.27 2.18
CA ARG A 522 1.45 5.94 2.31
C ARG A 522 0.63 5.56 1.07
N TRP A 523 0.26 6.53 0.23
CA TRP A 523 -0.73 6.37 -0.82
C TRP A 523 -0.17 6.40 -2.26
N TYR A 524 1.15 6.42 -2.46
CA TYR A 524 1.75 6.43 -3.81
C TYR A 524 3.16 5.84 -3.88
#